data_AF-A0A9P4ISR8-F1
#
_entry.id   AF-A0A9P4ISR8-F1
#
_cell.length_a   1.000
_cell.length_b   1.000
_cell.length_c   1.000
_cell.angle_alpha   90.00
_cell.angle_beta   90.00
_cell.angle_gamma   90.00
#
_symmetry.space_group_name_H-M   'P 1'
#
loop_
_entity.id
_entity.type
_entity.pdbx_description
1 polymer ?
#
loop_
_entity_poly.entity_id
_entity_poly.type
_entity_poly.pdbx_seq_one_letter_code
_entity_poly.pdbx_strand_id
1 'polypeptide(L)'
;MRGLGVQTSSSSGTYLSAAQTRFIPTSAIQDVLLHEAFKGFEVKFYLAIVVEGEEDLVVVFPKIFPKRQLLEQVWRGAKACLYEPK
;
A
#
# COMPACT_ATOMS: atom_id res chain seq x y z
N MET A 1 -3.83 -21.13 10.87
CA MET A 1 -4.43 -19.88 10.32
C MET A 1 -3.29 -19.09 9.69
N ARG A 2 -3.38 -18.75 8.39
CA ARG A 2 -2.43 -17.79 7.80
C ARG A 2 -2.59 -16.46 8.54
N GLY A 3 -1.50 -15.86 8.99
CA GLY A 3 -1.52 -14.61 9.75
C GLY A 3 -2.21 -13.49 8.99
N LEU A 4 -2.87 -12.58 9.71
CA LEU A 4 -3.44 -11.35 9.14
C LEU A 4 -2.32 -10.53 8.48
N GLY A 5 -2.57 -9.94 7.31
CA GLY A 5 -1.57 -9.13 6.61
C GLY A 5 -2.13 -8.47 5.37
N VAL A 6 -1.28 -7.73 4.68
CA VAL A 6 -1.63 -7.05 3.42
C VAL A 6 -1.06 -7.85 2.25
N GLN A 7 -1.90 -8.12 1.26
CA GLN A 7 -1.45 -8.68 -0.01
C GLN A 7 -1.49 -7.59 -1.08
N THR A 8 -0.34 -7.30 -1.69
CA THR A 8 -0.24 -6.44 -2.87
C THR A 8 -0.07 -7.30 -4.10
N SER A 9 -0.95 -7.12 -5.08
CA SER A 9 -0.84 -7.77 -6.40
C SER A 9 -0.71 -6.69 -7.45
N SER A 10 0.36 -6.72 -8.23
CA SER A 10 0.51 -5.84 -9.39
C SER A 10 0.28 -6.62 -10.67
N SER A 11 -0.59 -6.11 -11.54
CA SER A 11 -0.73 -6.60 -12.90
C SER A 11 0.34 -5.97 -13.77
N SER A 12 1.03 -6.81 -14.52
CA SER A 12 2.06 -6.43 -15.47
C SER A 12 1.47 -5.77 -16.72
N GLY A 13 2.13 -4.72 -17.25
CA GLY A 13 1.64 -3.96 -18.42
C GLY A 13 1.96 -4.60 -19.77
N THR A 14 2.74 -5.68 -19.77
CA THR A 14 3.21 -6.39 -20.97
C THR A 14 2.89 -7.88 -20.82
N TYR A 15 2.44 -8.53 -21.89
CA TYR A 15 2.06 -9.96 -21.91
C TYR A 15 3.17 -10.93 -21.44
N LEU A 16 4.43 -10.49 -21.45
CA LEU A 16 5.60 -11.29 -21.09
C LEU A 16 6.05 -11.16 -19.63
N SER A 17 5.52 -10.22 -18.84
CA SER A 17 5.92 -10.07 -17.44
C SER A 17 4.86 -10.64 -16.50
N ALA A 18 5.28 -11.49 -15.56
CA ALA A 18 4.38 -12.13 -14.60
C ALA A 18 3.75 -11.10 -13.65
N ALA A 19 2.52 -11.35 -13.20
CA ALA A 19 1.93 -10.58 -12.12
C ALA A 19 2.66 -10.90 -10.81
N GLN A 20 3.17 -9.88 -10.12
CA GLN A 20 3.87 -10.08 -8.85
C GLN A 20 2.86 -9.94 -7.72
N THR A 21 2.70 -11.01 -6.94
CA THR A 21 1.91 -10.99 -5.70
C THR A 21 2.87 -11.09 -4.52
N ARG A 22 2.78 -10.12 -3.62
CA ARG A 22 3.58 -10.03 -2.40
C ARG A 22 2.64 -10.01 -1.20
N PHE A 23 2.94 -10.80 -0.19
CA PHE A 23 2.24 -10.80 1.08
C PHE A 23 3.14 -10.19 2.16
N ILE A 24 2.61 -9.23 2.91
CA ILE A 24 3.29 -8.52 4.00
C ILE A 24 2.53 -8.85 5.29
N PRO A 25 3.14 -9.60 6.23
CA PRO A 25 2.48 -9.94 7.49
C PRO A 25 2.29 -8.68 8.34
N THR A 26 1.18 -8.62 9.10
CA THR A 26 0.87 -7.46 9.96
C THR A 26 1.99 -7.17 10.97
N SER A 27 2.67 -8.21 11.47
CA SER A 27 3.79 -8.07 12.40
C SER A 27 5.00 -7.32 11.83
N ALA A 28 5.14 -7.28 10.50
CA ALA A 28 6.22 -6.55 9.83
C ALA A 28 5.79 -5.15 9.37
N ILE A 29 4.50 -4.79 9.50
CA ILE A 29 4.00 -3.48 9.12
C ILE A 29 4.25 -2.52 10.29
N GLN A 30 5.10 -1.53 10.07
CA GLN A 30 5.32 -0.47 11.06
C GLN A 30 4.22 0.58 11.00
N ASP A 31 3.91 1.05 9.79
CA ASP A 31 2.84 2.01 9.56
C ASP A 31 2.34 2.00 8.11
N VAL A 32 1.18 2.60 7.90
CA VAL A 32 0.59 2.91 6.59
C VAL A 32 0.47 4.42 6.45
N LEU A 33 1.08 4.97 5.42
CA LEU A 33 1.19 6.41 5.18
C LEU A 33 0.32 6.83 4.00
N LEU A 34 -0.43 7.93 4.18
CA LEU A 34 -1.07 8.67 3.10
C LEU A 34 -0.22 9.91 2.80
N HIS A 35 0.42 9.95 1.62
CA HIS A 35 1.35 11.01 1.28
C HIS A 35 1.06 11.60 -0.11
N GLU A 36 1.50 12.83 -0.34
CA GLU A 36 1.48 13.50 -1.65
C GLU A 36 2.83 13.38 -2.37
N ALA A 37 2.80 13.27 -3.69
CA ALA A 37 3.99 13.26 -4.54
C ALA A 37 3.71 13.99 -5.86
N PHE A 38 4.76 14.53 -6.45
CA PHE A 38 4.71 15.10 -7.79
C PHE A 38 4.84 13.99 -8.84
N LYS A 39 3.89 13.94 -9.78
CA LYS A 39 3.98 13.12 -10.98
C LYS A 39 3.92 14.05 -12.19
N GLY A 40 5.08 14.36 -12.77
CA GLY A 40 5.19 15.46 -13.73
C GLY A 40 4.90 16.79 -13.04
N PHE A 41 3.88 17.51 -13.49
CA PHE A 41 3.43 18.77 -12.90
C PHE A 41 2.18 18.65 -12.01
N GLU A 42 1.67 17.44 -11.81
CA GLU A 42 0.48 17.19 -10.99
C GLU A 42 0.86 16.69 -9.60
N VAL A 43 0.15 17.16 -8.57
CA VAL A 43 0.20 16.58 -7.23
C VAL A 43 -0.74 15.38 -7.17
N LYS A 44 -0.20 14.21 -6.81
CA LYS A 44 -0.96 12.97 -6.63
C LYS A 44 -0.83 12.50 -5.18
N PHE A 45 -1.91 11.94 -4.66
CA PHE A 45 -1.88 11.24 -3.37
C PHE A 45 -1.61 9.76 -3.60
N TYR A 46 -0.86 9.14 -2.69
CA TYR A 46 -0.57 7.72 -2.71
C TYR A 46 -0.59 7.16 -1.29
N LEU A 47 -0.87 5.86 -1.21
CA LEU A 47 -0.80 5.09 0.02
C LEU A 47 0.45 4.23 -0.03
N ALA A 48 1.25 4.26 1.03
CA ALA A 48 2.48 3.50 1.17
C ALA A 48 2.50 2.74 2.49
N ILE A 49 3.17 1.59 2.51
CA ILE A 49 3.36 0.76 3.69
C ILE A 49 4.84 0.79 4.06
N VAL A 50 5.11 1.10 5.32
CA VAL A 50 6.45 1.01 5.90
C VAL A 50 6.60 -0.41 6.45
N VAL A 51 7.59 -1.14 5.94
CA VAL A 51 7.86 -2.52 6.34
C VAL A 51 9.17 -2.57 7.12
N GLU A 52 9.16 -3.24 8.27
CA GLU A 52 10.36 -3.41 9.08
C GLU A 52 11.46 -4.16 8.32
N GLY A 53 12.66 -3.59 8.31
CA GLY A 53 13.83 -4.18 7.65
C GLY A 53 13.89 -3.93 6.13
N GLU A 54 12.97 -3.16 5.55
CA GLU A 54 13.02 -2.73 4.15
C GLU A 54 13.37 -1.23 4.06
N GLU A 55 14.32 -0.89 3.17
CA GLU A 55 14.67 0.52 2.92
C GLU A 55 13.60 1.22 2.08
N ASP A 56 12.98 0.50 1.15
CA ASP A 56 11.97 1.03 0.23
C ASP A 56 10.55 0.93 0.77
N LEU A 57 9.76 1.97 0.52
CA LEU A 57 8.33 1.97 0.82
C LEU A 57 7.54 1.15 -0.20
N VAL A 58 6.56 0.38 0.27
CA VAL A 58 5.66 -0.36 -0.61
C VAL A 58 4.46 0.50 -0.99
N VAL A 59 4.41 0.97 -2.23
CA VAL A 59 3.26 1.75 -2.76
C VAL A 59 2.10 0.80 -3.12
N VAL A 60 0.94 1.03 -2.51
CA VAL A 60 -0.24 0.14 -2.64
C VAL A 60 -0.92 0.24 -4.01
N PHE A 61 -1.00 1.44 -4.58
CA PHE A 61 -1.67 1.71 -5.85
C PHE A 61 -0.73 2.41 -6.86
N PRO A 62 0.31 1.72 -7.37
CA PRO A 62 1.38 2.38 -8.12
C PRO A 62 0.98 2.93 -9.50
N LYS A 63 -0.18 2.53 -10.04
CA LYS A 63 -0.61 2.90 -11.40
C LYS A 63 -1.83 3.82 -11.42
N ILE A 64 -2.78 3.58 -10.52
CA ILE A 64 -4.13 4.17 -10.61
C ILE A 64 -4.30 5.46 -9.82
N PHE A 65 -3.37 5.80 -8.91
CA PHE A 65 -3.35 7.04 -8.10
C PHE A 65 -4.77 7.56 -7.72
N PRO A 66 -5.53 6.83 -6.88
CA PRO A 66 -6.91 7.17 -6.58
C PRO A 66 -7.06 8.56 -5.93
N LYS A 67 -8.27 9.12 -5.98
CA LYS A 67 -8.57 10.40 -5.32
C LYS A 67 -8.31 10.31 -3.81
N ARG A 68 -7.87 11.42 -3.21
CA ARG A 68 -7.56 11.54 -1.77
C ARG A 68 -8.66 10.99 -0.87
N GLN A 69 -9.93 11.34 -1.13
CA GLN A 69 -11.06 10.90 -0.31
C GLN A 69 -11.15 9.37 -0.18
N LEU A 70 -10.94 8.65 -1.29
CA LEU A 70 -10.95 7.19 -1.29
C LEU A 70 -9.72 6.64 -0.56
N LEU A 71 -8.54 7.21 -0.80
CA LEU A 71 -7.31 6.79 -0.11
C LEU A 71 -7.41 7.01 1.40
N GLU A 72 -8.06 8.07 1.85
CA GLU A 72 -8.26 8.37 3.27
C GLU A 72 -9.20 7.35 3.93
N GLN A 73 -10.26 6.92 3.25
CA GLN A 73 -11.14 5.85 3.73
C GLN A 73 -10.38 4.52 3.88
N VAL A 74 -9.59 4.15 2.86
CA VAL A 74 -8.76 2.94 2.90
C VAL A 74 -7.71 3.03 3.99
N TRP A 75 -7.06 4.19 4.15
CA TRP A 75 -6.07 4.42 5.20
C TRP A 75 -6.67 4.29 6.60
N ARG A 76 -7.82 4.90 6.87
CA ARG A 76 -8.53 4.77 8.15
C ARG A 76 -8.89 3.32 8.46
N GLY A 77 -9.41 2.59 7.46
CA GLY A 77 -9.72 1.17 7.60
C GLY A 77 -8.47 0.32 7.86
N ALA A 78 -7.36 0.60 7.16
CA ALA A 78 -6.10 -0.09 7.39
C ALA A 78 -5.53 0.19 8.79
N LYS A 79 -5.54 1.45 9.25
CA LYS A 79 -5.12 1.82 10.61
C LYS A 79 -6.00 1.16 11.67
N ALA A 80 -7.32 1.11 11.47
CA ALA A 80 -8.23 0.40 12.37
C ALA A 80 -7.82 -1.07 12.51
N CYS A 81 -7.61 -1.79 11.41
CA CYS A 81 -7.16 -3.18 11.43
C CYS A 81 -5.79 -3.41 12.09
N LEU A 82 -4.90 -2.41 12.06
CA LEU A 82 -3.54 -2.51 12.61
C LEU A 82 -3.47 -2.17 14.10
N TYR A 83 -4.29 -1.23 14.58
CA TYR A 83 -4.14 -0.66 15.92
C TYR A 83 -5.39 -0.75 16.80
N GLU A 84 -6.55 -1.19 16.28
CA GLU A 84 -7.71 -1.41 17.16
C GLU A 84 -7.41 -2.53 18.17
N PRO A 85 -7.65 -2.30 19.47
CA PRO A 85 -7.54 -3.35 20.47
C PRO A 85 -8.58 -4.43 20.17
N LYS A 86 -8.13 -5.70 20.21
CA LYS A 86 -9.00 -6.88 20.08
C LYS A 86 -10.01 -6.99 21.21
#